data_AF-A0A650CK90-F1
#
_entry.id   AF-A0A650CK90-F1
#
_cell.length_a   1.000
_cell.length_b   1.000
_cell.length_c   1.000
_cell.angle_alpha   90.00
_cell.angle_beta   90.00
_cell.angle_gamma   90.00
#
_symmetry.space_group_name_H-M   'P 1'
#
loop_
_entity.id
_entity.type
_entity.pdbx_description
1 polymer ?
#
loop_
_entity_poly.entity_id
_entity_poly.type
_entity_poly.pdbx_seq_one_letter_code
_entity_poly.pdbx_strand_id
1 'polypeptide(L)'
;MKLLYISLFLIVLGILLIPITYFVSNEVIYKSSFNRTLSDLGAYTISIPQYQGDLVVKGYTNSSVTIEVLKYLELIKSEEINGNFSFSLTDNNANAIFLHNGYNPAHVYLFIKIINSGFQGIGYTIASLLIVIGLILFGYYRVLSK
;
A
#
# COMPACT_ATOMS: atom_id res chain seq x y z
N MET A 1 0.94 -38.52 -20.74
CA MET A 1 1.70 -38.44 -19.46
C MET A 1 2.50 -37.15 -19.29
N LYS A 2 3.54 -36.85 -20.09
CA LYS A 2 4.34 -35.60 -19.91
C LYS A 2 3.49 -34.32 -19.87
N LEU A 3 2.53 -34.20 -20.80
CA LEU A 3 1.62 -33.06 -20.88
C LEU A 3 0.72 -32.90 -19.64
N LEU A 4 0.30 -34.02 -19.04
CA LEU A 4 -0.50 -34.04 -17.81
C LEU A 4 0.30 -33.52 -16.61
N TYR A 5 1.57 -33.92 -16.49
CA TYR A 5 2.42 -33.44 -15.40
C TYR A 5 2.73 -31.94 -15.54
N ILE A 6 2.97 -31.46 -16.76
CA ILE A 6 3.21 -30.02 -17.02
C ILE A 6 1.96 -29.20 -16.70
N SER A 7 0.77 -29.67 -17.09
CA SER A 7 -0.48 -28.94 -16.81
C SER A 7 -0.78 -28.87 -15.32
N LEU A 8 -0.66 -29.99 -14.60
CA LEU A 8 -0.84 -30.03 -13.15
C LEU A 8 0.18 -29.14 -12.42
N PHE A 9 1.44 -29.17 -12.85
CA PHE A 9 2.48 -28.32 -12.28
C PHE A 9 2.13 -26.82 -12.39
N LEU A 10 1.68 -26.37 -13.57
CA LEU A 10 1.30 -24.96 -13.79
C LEU A 10 0.10 -24.54 -12.94
N ILE A 11 -0.91 -25.40 -12.82
CA ILE A 11 -2.10 -25.12 -11.99
C ILE A 11 -1.68 -25.01 -10.52
N VAL A 12 -0.92 -25.98 -10.00
CA VAL A 12 -0.46 -25.96 -8.61
C VAL A 12 0.41 -24.74 -8.33
N LEU A 13 1.34 -24.41 -9.23
CA LEU A 13 2.19 -23.23 -9.10
C LEU A 13 1.36 -21.94 -9.07
N GLY A 14 0.38 -21.82 -9.98
CA GLY A 14 -0.52 -20.66 -10.02
C GLY A 14 -1.35 -20.52 -8.74
N ILE A 15 -1.87 -21.62 -8.20
CA ILE A 15 -2.61 -21.62 -6.92
C ILE A 15 -1.70 -21.19 -5.75
N LEU A 16 -0.46 -21.70 -5.69
CA LEU A 16 0.50 -21.34 -4.64
C LEU A 16 0.93 -19.87 -4.70
N LEU A 17 0.93 -19.26 -5.88
CA LEU A 17 1.25 -17.83 -6.03
C LEU A 17 0.18 -16.89 -5.48
N ILE A 18 -1.08 -17.33 -5.35
CA ILE A 18 -2.16 -16.52 -4.78
C ILE A 18 -1.86 -16.12 -3.32
N PRO A 19 -1.63 -17.05 -2.37
CA PRO A 19 -1.30 -16.68 -1.00
C PRO A 19 0.03 -15.94 -0.91
N ILE A 20 1.04 -16.28 -1.73
CA ILE A 20 2.31 -15.55 -1.75
C ILE A 20 2.10 -14.09 -2.13
N THR A 21 1.33 -13.84 -3.20
CA THR A 21 0.97 -12.49 -3.63
C THR A 21 0.26 -11.76 -2.50
N TYR A 22 -0.72 -12.39 -1.86
CA TYR A 22 -1.43 -11.79 -0.73
C TYR A 22 -0.49 -11.40 0.42
N PHE A 23 0.45 -12.26 0.82
CA PHE A 23 1.37 -11.98 1.92
C PHE A 23 2.34 -10.84 1.58
N VAL A 24 3.01 -10.92 0.43
CA VAL A 24 3.94 -9.89 -0.02
C VAL A 24 3.23 -8.55 -0.18
N SER A 25 1.99 -8.59 -0.65
CA SER A 25 1.23 -7.38 -0.94
C SER A 25 0.51 -6.72 0.24
N ASN A 26 0.57 -7.34 1.42
CA ASN A 26 0.03 -6.75 2.66
C ASN A 26 1.11 -6.52 3.71
N GLU A 27 2.38 -6.69 3.32
CA GLU A 27 3.50 -6.45 4.19
C GLU A 27 3.63 -4.96 4.52
N VAL A 28 3.87 -4.67 5.79
CA VAL A 28 4.16 -3.31 6.27
C VAL A 28 5.64 -3.04 6.05
N ILE A 29 5.95 -2.28 5.00
CA ILE A 29 7.33 -1.97 4.59
C ILE A 29 7.92 -0.76 5.31
N TYR A 30 7.07 0.11 5.84
CA TYR A 30 7.51 1.25 6.64
C TYR A 30 6.51 1.53 7.77
N LYS A 31 7.04 1.89 8.93
CA LYS A 31 6.27 2.28 10.11
C LYS A 31 7.03 3.36 10.86
N SER A 32 6.36 4.45 11.19
CA SER A 32 6.91 5.50 12.03
C SER A 32 5.82 6.16 12.88
N SER A 33 6.23 6.69 14.02
CA SER A 33 5.37 7.44 14.92
C SER A 33 6.03 8.74 15.31
N PHE A 34 5.25 9.82 15.31
CA PHE A 34 5.69 11.15 15.65
C PHE A 34 4.81 11.68 16.78
N ASN A 35 5.45 12.29 17.75
CA ASN A 35 4.80 13.06 18.78
C ASN A 35 5.50 14.42 18.84
N ARG A 36 4.78 15.49 18.53
CA ARG A 36 5.36 16.83 18.47
C ARG A 36 4.36 17.91 18.84
N THR A 37 4.83 18.90 19.57
CA THR A 37 4.14 20.17 19.78
C THR A 37 4.57 21.17 18.72
N LEU A 38 3.59 21.77 18.05
CA LEU A 38 3.70 22.91 17.16
C LEU A 38 3.39 24.17 17.98
N SER A 39 4.32 25.13 18.02
CA SER A 39 4.11 26.45 18.62
C SER A 39 3.13 27.30 17.80
N ASP A 40 2.81 28.53 18.22
CA ASP A 40 1.79 29.38 17.57
C ASP A 40 1.97 29.53 16.04
N LEU A 41 3.20 29.53 15.52
CA LEU A 41 3.51 29.46 14.08
C LEU A 41 4.35 28.23 13.72
N GLY A 42 3.94 27.07 14.23
CA GLY A 42 4.66 25.82 14.07
C GLY A 42 4.36 25.17 12.73
N ALA A 43 5.42 24.94 11.96
CA ALA A 43 5.38 24.05 10.81
C ALA A 43 6.33 22.87 11.03
N TYR A 44 5.93 21.68 10.57
CA TYR A 44 6.80 20.52 10.62
C TYR A 44 6.63 19.63 9.39
N THR A 45 7.77 19.24 8.82
CA THR A 45 7.81 18.32 7.69
C THR A 45 8.34 16.98 8.15
N ILE A 46 7.59 15.93 7.82
CA ILE A 46 7.98 14.54 8.00
C ILE A 46 8.33 13.97 6.63
N SER A 47 9.60 13.65 6.41
CA SER A 47 10.01 12.91 5.22
C SER A 47 9.59 11.45 5.36
N ILE A 48 8.91 10.92 4.33
CA ILE A 48 8.55 9.51 4.22
C ILE A 48 9.29 8.90 3.03
N PRO A 49 9.76 7.64 3.14
CA PRO A 49 10.44 7.01 2.02
C PRO A 49 9.47 6.83 0.85
N GLN A 50 9.96 7.10 -0.36
CA GLN A 50 9.17 6.89 -1.56
C GLN A 50 8.94 5.41 -1.79
N TYR A 51 7.68 5.01 -1.83
CA TYR A 51 7.26 3.65 -2.09
C TYR A 51 5.95 3.61 -2.87
N GLN A 52 5.80 2.55 -3.69
CA GLN A 52 4.53 2.15 -4.27
C GLN A 52 3.80 1.29 -3.24
N GLY A 53 2.57 1.68 -2.92
CA GLY A 53 1.85 1.11 -1.79
C GLY A 53 0.79 2.04 -1.21
N ASP A 54 0.08 1.51 -0.21
CA ASP A 54 -0.91 2.27 0.54
C ASP A 54 -0.22 3.01 1.70
N LEU A 55 -0.19 4.34 1.61
CA LEU A 55 0.17 5.20 2.72
C LEU A 55 -1.04 5.32 3.65
N VAL A 56 -0.91 4.87 4.88
CA VAL A 56 -1.93 5.02 5.92
C VAL A 56 -1.41 5.92 7.01
N VAL A 57 -2.14 7.00 7.27
CA VAL A 57 -1.80 8.01 8.28
C VAL A 57 -2.94 8.09 9.27
N LYS A 58 -2.62 7.97 10.56
CA LYS A 58 -3.58 8.04 11.66
C LYS A 58 -3.01 8.88 12.78
N GLY A 59 -3.87 9.49 13.56
CA GLY A 59 -3.37 10.29 14.66
C GLY A 59 -4.44 11.00 15.45
N TYR A 60 -3.96 11.89 16.30
CA TYR A 60 -4.75 12.79 17.12
C TYR A 60 -4.06 14.14 17.18
N THR A 61 -4.85 15.20 17.14
CA THR A 61 -4.41 16.55 17.48
C THR A 61 -5.35 17.15 18.53
N ASN A 62 -4.80 17.90 19.47
CA ASN A 62 -5.59 18.60 20.51
C ASN A 62 -6.15 19.96 20.04
N SER A 63 -5.80 20.40 18.84
CA SER A 63 -6.20 21.68 18.24
C SER A 63 -6.17 21.59 16.72
N SER A 64 -6.68 22.60 16.02
CA SER A 64 -6.75 22.58 14.55
C SER A 64 -5.35 22.54 13.93
N VAL A 65 -5.10 21.54 13.09
CA VAL A 65 -3.86 21.38 12.33
C VAL A 65 -4.23 21.02 10.89
N THR A 66 -3.58 21.66 9.94
CA THR A 66 -3.66 21.24 8.54
C THR A 66 -2.59 20.20 8.27
N ILE A 67 -3.01 19.05 7.73
CA ILE A 67 -2.12 18.00 7.23
C ILE A 67 -2.12 18.06 5.72
N GLU A 68 -0.92 18.22 5.16
CA GLU A 68 -0.69 18.18 3.73
C GLU A 68 0.20 17.00 3.37
N VAL A 69 -0.19 16.22 2.36
CA VAL A 69 0.61 15.12 1.84
C VAL A 69 1.15 15.55 0.48
N LEU A 70 2.47 15.50 0.35
CA LEU A 70 3.19 15.95 -0.82
C LEU A 70 3.81 14.77 -1.57
N LYS A 71 3.86 14.91 -2.89
CA LYS A 71 4.68 14.13 -3.82
C LYS A 71 5.61 15.11 -4.52
N TYR A 72 6.85 15.16 -4.07
CA TYR A 72 7.81 16.20 -4.44
C TYR A 72 7.24 17.60 -4.14
N LEU A 73 6.84 18.33 -5.17
CA LEU A 73 6.24 19.67 -5.09
C LEU A 73 4.72 19.65 -5.34
N GLU A 74 4.15 18.49 -5.61
CA GLU A 74 2.73 18.32 -5.91
C GLU A 74 1.96 18.01 -4.62
N LEU A 75 0.92 18.80 -4.35
CA LEU A 75 0.00 18.57 -3.23
C LEU A 75 -1.00 17.48 -3.62
N ILE A 76 -0.96 16.35 -2.91
CA ILE A 76 -1.86 15.21 -3.15
C ILE A 76 -3.13 15.33 -2.29
N LYS A 77 -2.97 15.78 -1.06
CA LYS A 77 -4.04 15.90 -0.08
C LYS A 77 -3.75 17.04 0.88
N SER A 78 -4.76 17.85 1.18
CA SER A 78 -4.73 18.83 2.26
C SER A 78 -6.04 18.71 3.04
N GLU A 79 -5.95 18.60 4.36
CA GLU A 79 -7.11 18.47 5.22
C GLU A 79 -6.83 19.13 6.57
N GLU A 80 -7.74 19.98 7.02
CA GLU A 80 -7.73 20.53 8.38
C GLU A 80 -8.41 19.56 9.33
N ILE A 81 -7.72 19.21 10.42
CA ILE A 81 -8.16 18.22 11.39
C ILE A 81 -8.14 18.80 12.80
N ASN A 82 -9.12 18.40 13.61
CA ASN A 82 -9.16 18.66 15.03
C ASN A 82 -9.68 17.41 15.76
N GLY A 83 -8.86 16.81 16.61
CA GLY A 83 -9.14 15.52 17.23
C GLY A 83 -8.55 14.32 16.47
N ASN A 84 -9.24 13.18 16.53
CA ASN A 84 -8.79 11.93 15.92
C ASN A 84 -8.97 11.95 14.40
N PHE A 85 -8.00 11.42 13.67
CA PHE A 85 -8.07 11.30 12.22
C PHE A 85 -7.43 10.01 11.71
N SER A 86 -7.87 9.56 10.54
CA SER A 86 -7.31 8.42 9.83
C SER A 86 -7.63 8.55 8.35
N PHE A 87 -6.61 8.52 7.51
CA PHE A 87 -6.78 8.47 6.06
C PHE A 87 -5.80 7.49 5.42
N SER A 88 -6.12 7.06 4.21
CA SER A 88 -5.28 6.22 3.37
C SER A 88 -5.18 6.78 1.96
N LEU A 89 -4.00 6.67 1.37
CA LEU A 89 -3.69 7.10 0.01
C LEU A 89 -2.98 5.95 -0.71
N THR A 90 -3.59 5.43 -1.77
CA THR A 90 -3.06 4.30 -2.56
C THR A 90 -2.20 4.80 -3.71
N ASP A 91 -1.00 4.23 -3.86
CA ASP A 91 -0.10 4.39 -5.02
C ASP A 91 0.29 5.84 -5.38
N ASN A 92 0.34 6.72 -4.39
CA ASN A 92 0.58 8.14 -4.63
C ASN A 92 2.06 8.55 -4.62
N ASN A 93 3.00 7.64 -4.33
CA ASN A 93 4.44 7.94 -4.22
C ASN A 93 4.74 9.17 -3.35
N ALA A 94 3.93 9.37 -2.30
CA ALA A 94 4.11 10.49 -1.39
C ALA A 94 5.50 10.43 -0.74
N ASN A 95 6.13 11.58 -0.59
CA ASN A 95 7.50 11.70 -0.07
C ASN A 95 7.59 12.58 1.18
N ALA A 96 6.55 13.36 1.48
CA ALA A 96 6.50 14.16 2.68
C ALA A 96 5.07 14.35 3.20
N ILE A 97 4.97 14.52 4.52
CA ILE A 97 3.78 15.01 5.20
C ILE A 97 4.16 16.32 5.87
N PHE A 98 3.45 17.38 5.53
CA PHE A 98 3.61 18.70 6.11
C PHE A 98 2.47 19.00 7.08
N LEU A 99 2.80 19.58 8.23
CA LEU A 99 1.87 19.90 9.30
C LEU A 99 2.03 21.38 9.65
N HIS A 100 0.93 22.11 9.78
CA HIS A 100 0.95 23.48 10.30
C HIS A 100 -0.34 23.85 11.03
N ASN A 101 -0.25 24.77 12.00
CA ASN A 101 -1.31 25.01 12.98
C ASN A 101 -1.87 26.45 13.02
N GLY A 102 -1.60 27.26 11.99
CA GLY A 102 -2.37 28.48 11.69
C GLY A 102 -2.66 29.42 12.88
N TYR A 103 -1.65 29.69 13.73
CA TYR A 103 -1.72 30.55 14.94
C TYR A 103 -2.16 29.90 16.25
N ASN A 104 -2.53 28.61 16.27
CA ASN A 104 -2.96 27.92 17.48
C ASN A 104 -2.00 26.80 17.87
N PRO A 105 -1.28 26.90 19.00
CA PRO A 105 -0.34 25.86 19.42
C PRO A 105 -1.05 24.51 19.54
N ALA A 106 -0.49 23.50 18.90
CA ALA A 106 -1.12 22.20 18.74
C ALA A 106 -0.15 21.07 19.09
N HIS A 107 -0.66 20.02 19.71
CA HIS A 107 0.08 18.82 20.00
C HIS A 107 -0.44 17.70 19.10
N VAL A 108 0.45 17.16 18.26
CA VAL A 108 0.12 16.19 17.22
C VAL A 108 0.79 14.87 17.53
N TYR A 109 -0.03 13.83 17.65
CA TYR A 109 0.40 12.45 17.61
C TYR A 109 0.06 11.86 16.24
N LEU A 110 1.07 11.34 15.56
CA LEU A 110 0.97 10.80 14.20
C LEU A 110 1.55 9.41 14.14
N PHE A 111 0.84 8.53 13.47
CA PHE A 111 1.26 7.19 13.15
C PHE A 111 1.15 6.99 11.64
N ILE A 112 2.28 6.67 11.02
CA ILE A 112 2.40 6.49 9.59
C ILE A 112 2.82 5.05 9.33
N LYS A 113 2.12 4.37 8.42
CA LYS A 113 2.55 3.09 7.88
C LYS A 113 2.41 3.08 6.36
N ILE A 114 3.29 2.36 5.68
CA ILE A 114 3.18 2.07 4.25
C ILE A 114 3.00 0.56 4.11
N ILE A 115 1.98 0.16 3.36
CA ILE A 115 1.66 -1.24 3.04
C ILE A 115 2.02 -1.46 1.57
N ASN A 116 2.69 -2.56 1.26
CA ASN A 116 3.13 -2.88 -0.10
C ASN A 116 1.97 -3.33 -1.01
N SER A 117 1.07 -2.45 -1.45
CA SER A 117 -0.01 -2.85 -2.37
C SER A 117 0.43 -3.00 -3.83
N GLY A 118 1.62 -2.52 -4.22
CA GLY A 118 2.09 -2.51 -5.61
C GLY A 118 2.25 -3.89 -6.27
N PHE A 119 2.45 -4.95 -5.49
CA PHE A 119 2.62 -6.30 -6.03
C PHE A 119 1.30 -7.04 -6.33
N GLN A 120 0.14 -6.54 -5.86
CA GLN A 120 -1.14 -7.27 -5.95
C GLN A 120 -1.52 -7.56 -7.41
N GLY A 121 -1.55 -6.51 -8.24
CA GLY A 121 -2.00 -6.63 -9.64
C GLY A 121 -1.13 -7.59 -10.46
N ILE A 122 0.19 -7.45 -10.35
CA ILE A 122 1.15 -8.28 -11.07
C ILE A 122 1.08 -9.74 -10.59
N GLY A 123 1.11 -9.96 -9.27
CA GLY A 123 1.11 -11.30 -8.69
C GLY A 123 -0.16 -12.10 -9.04
N TYR A 124 -1.34 -11.48 -8.93
CA TYR A 124 -2.60 -12.14 -9.30
C TYR A 124 -2.72 -12.37 -10.81
N THR A 125 -2.16 -11.48 -11.64
CA THR A 125 -2.13 -11.67 -13.10
C THR A 125 -1.25 -12.86 -13.49
N ILE A 126 -0.05 -12.99 -12.91
CA ILE A 126 0.82 -14.14 -13.15
C ILE A 126 0.17 -15.44 -12.66
N ALA A 127 -0.42 -15.44 -11.47
CA ALA A 127 -1.11 -16.60 -10.91
C ALA A 127 -2.26 -17.07 -11.82
N SER A 128 -3.11 -16.14 -12.27
CA SER A 128 -4.22 -16.46 -13.17
C SER A 128 -3.77 -16.99 -14.53
N LEU A 129 -2.73 -16.40 -15.14
CA LEU A 129 -2.17 -16.88 -16.40
C LEU A 129 -1.68 -18.32 -16.30
N LEU A 130 -0.95 -18.66 -15.23
CA LEU A 130 -0.46 -20.02 -15.00
C LEU A 130 -1.60 -21.03 -14.86
N ILE A 131 -2.66 -20.67 -14.12
CA ILE A 131 -3.85 -21.52 -13.97
C ILE A 131 -4.54 -21.71 -15.33
N VAL A 132 -4.78 -20.63 -16.08
CA VAL A 132 -5.46 -20.69 -17.39
C VAL A 132 -4.69 -21.53 -18.39
N ILE A 133 -3.38 -21.31 -18.52
CA ILE A 133 -2.51 -22.10 -19.42
C ILE A 133 -2.50 -23.57 -18.97
N GLY A 134 -2.40 -23.83 -17.67
CA GLY A 134 -2.48 -25.18 -17.11
C GLY A 134 -3.79 -25.89 -17.44
N LEU A 135 -4.93 -25.20 -17.31
CA LEU A 135 -6.26 -25.74 -17.65
C LEU A 135 -6.40 -26.04 -19.15
N ILE A 136 -5.89 -25.15 -20.03
CA ILE A 136 -5.88 -25.38 -21.49
C ILE A 136 -5.08 -26.64 -21.82
N LEU A 137 -3.88 -26.78 -21.28
CA LEU A 137 -3.04 -27.95 -21.51
C LEU A 137 -3.65 -29.24 -20.95
N PHE A 138 -4.33 -29.16 -19.80
CA PHE A 138 -5.07 -30.28 -19.23
C PHE A 138 -6.23 -30.72 -20.13
N GLY A 139 -7.01 -29.78 -20.65
CA GLY A 139 -8.06 -30.04 -21.63
C GLY A 139 -7.52 -30.70 -22.90
N TYR A 140 -6.42 -30.17 -23.43
CA TYR A 140 -5.75 -30.72 -24.62
C TYR A 140 -5.25 -32.15 -24.41
N TYR A 141 -4.64 -32.43 -23.24
CA TYR A 141 -4.26 -33.79 -22.87
C TYR A 141 -5.46 -34.75 -22.87
N ARG A 142 -6.60 -34.32 -22.32
CA ARG A 142 -7.80 -35.17 -22.25
C ARG A 142 -8.34 -35.51 -23.65
N VAL A 143 -8.24 -34.59 -24.60
CA VAL A 143 -8.66 -34.83 -26.00
C VAL A 143 -7.71 -35.80 -26.70
N LEU A 144 -6.40 -35.64 -26.52
CA LEU A 144 -5.38 -36.51 -27.14
C LEU A 144 -5.23 -37.89 -26.48
N SER A 145 -5.69 -38.04 -25.24
CA SER A 145 -5.65 -39.30 -24.50
C SER A 145 -6.92 -40.15 -24.68
N LYS A 146 -7.86 -39.70 -25.52
CA LYS A 146 -8.93 -40.53 -26.08
C LYS A 146 -8.42 -41.24 -27.32
#